data_AF-A0AAW8KYE5-F1
#
_entry.id   AF-A0AAW8KYE5-F1
#
_cell.length_a   1.000
_cell.length_b   1.000
_cell.length_c   1.000
_cell.angle_alpha   90.00
_cell.angle_beta   90.00
_cell.angle_gamma   90.00
#
_symmetry.space_group_name_H-M   'P 1'
#
loop_
_entity.id
_entity.type
_entity.pdbx_description
1 polymer ?
#
loop_
_entity_poly.entity_id
_entity_poly.type
_entity_poly.pdbx_seq_one_letter_code
_entity_poly.pdbx_strand_id
1 'polypeptide(L)'
;SDDITTQAGDYNYCKYTISSKDGSTQSSGLLEARFDNVAPVASDSKVIFQYLANEIIPLNLLKYANDDGDGPANTLITKPNKPQFADLPIYLPSKTSKDGIFTVVKADREGPCPGEDKDNTCYGGNIYIQAKNSFNNFNDTLTYYVYDADNKISNAGTISLVSSNTTAGGGNSGGGGGSLGILSLTSLLGLAVYRRYRK
;
A
#
# COMPACT_ATOMS: atom_id res chain seq x y z
N SER A 1 -4.78 -16.95 -27.15
CA SER A 1 -4.77 -15.54 -26.76
C SER A 1 -5.13 -15.57 -25.30
N ASP A 2 -4.16 -15.36 -24.42
CA ASP A 2 -4.30 -15.73 -23.01
C ASP A 2 -4.79 -14.55 -22.17
N ASP A 3 -5.15 -13.44 -22.83
CA ASP A 3 -5.66 -12.18 -22.27
C ASP A 3 -7.17 -11.99 -22.55
N ILE A 4 -7.90 -13.06 -22.90
CA ILE A 4 -9.35 -12.95 -23.05
C ILE A 4 -9.95 -13.02 -21.66
N THR A 5 -10.45 -11.90 -21.13
CA THR A 5 -11.30 -11.89 -19.94
C THR A 5 -12.49 -12.80 -20.22
N THR A 6 -12.53 -13.96 -19.56
CA THR A 6 -13.70 -14.85 -19.60
C THR A 6 -14.85 -14.13 -18.93
N GLN A 7 -15.95 -13.92 -19.64
CA GLN A 7 -17.14 -13.34 -19.04
C GLN A 7 -17.70 -14.31 -17.99
N ALA A 8 -18.38 -13.77 -16.99
CA ALA A 8 -19.10 -14.58 -16.01
C ALA A 8 -20.10 -15.51 -16.74
N GLY A 9 -19.84 -16.81 -16.73
CA GLY A 9 -20.63 -17.81 -17.46
C GLY A 9 -19.94 -18.43 -18.67
N ASP A 10 -18.72 -18.02 -19.02
CA ASP A 10 -17.90 -18.70 -20.01
C ASP A 10 -17.35 -20.02 -19.45
N TYR A 11 -17.56 -21.10 -20.21
CA TYR A 11 -17.10 -22.44 -19.87
C TYR A 11 -15.94 -22.83 -20.77
N ASN A 12 -14.87 -23.30 -20.16
CA ASN A 12 -13.74 -23.88 -20.87
C ASN A 12 -13.91 -25.40 -20.90
N TYR A 13 -13.80 -25.98 -22.09
CA TYR A 13 -13.97 -27.42 -22.28
C TYR A 13 -12.63 -28.07 -22.61
N CYS A 14 -12.21 -29.03 -21.80
CA CYS A 14 -11.05 -29.87 -22.07
C CYS A 14 -11.51 -31.27 -22.49
N LYS A 15 -11.20 -31.65 -23.72
CA LYS A 15 -11.39 -33.03 -24.16
C LYS A 15 -10.30 -33.92 -23.59
N TYR A 16 -10.68 -34.99 -22.90
CA TYR A 16 -9.77 -36.03 -22.48
C TYR A 16 -10.11 -37.34 -23.18
N THR A 17 -9.10 -38.17 -23.38
CA THR A 17 -9.25 -39.53 -23.93
C THR A 17 -8.52 -40.49 -23.01
N ILE A 18 -9.22 -41.52 -22.55
CA ILE A 18 -8.65 -42.63 -21.79
C ILE A 18 -8.49 -43.80 -22.76
N SER A 19 -7.30 -44.38 -22.79
CA SER A 19 -6.96 -45.53 -23.64
C SER A 19 -6.66 -46.74 -22.77
N SER A 20 -7.08 -47.93 -23.20
CA SER A 20 -6.57 -49.18 -22.63
C SER A 20 -5.06 -49.28 -22.83
N LYS A 21 -4.38 -50.08 -22.00
CA LYS A 21 -2.90 -50.18 -21.99
C LYS A 21 -2.32 -50.66 -23.33
N ASP A 22 -3.08 -51.46 -24.06
CA ASP A 22 -2.79 -51.95 -25.41
C ASP A 22 -3.28 -51.00 -26.52
N GLY A 23 -3.94 -49.90 -26.16
CA GLY A 23 -4.46 -48.87 -27.08
C GLY A 23 -5.69 -49.29 -27.90
N SER A 24 -6.20 -50.51 -27.70
CA SER A 24 -7.29 -51.09 -28.49
C SER A 24 -8.65 -50.47 -28.22
N THR A 25 -8.86 -49.95 -27.01
CA THR A 25 -10.11 -49.31 -26.59
C THR A 25 -9.82 -47.89 -26.15
N GLN A 26 -10.58 -46.93 -26.67
CA GLN A 26 -10.52 -45.54 -26.26
C GLN A 26 -11.91 -45.03 -25.89
N SER A 27 -11.98 -44.21 -24.86
CA SER A 27 -13.18 -43.47 -24.48
C SER A 27 -12.81 -42.01 -24.27
N SER A 28 -13.59 -41.10 -24.82
CA SER A 28 -13.39 -39.67 -24.66
C SER A 28 -14.52 -39.04 -23.85
N GLY A 29 -14.18 -38.04 -23.06
CA GLY A 29 -15.14 -37.18 -22.37
C GLY A 29 -14.74 -35.71 -22.51
N LEU A 30 -15.66 -34.83 -22.13
CA LEU A 30 -15.40 -33.41 -21.97
C LEU A 30 -15.39 -33.10 -20.47
N LEU A 31 -14.36 -32.39 -20.04
CA LEU A 31 -14.32 -31.71 -18.75
C LEU A 31 -14.76 -30.28 -18.99
N GLU A 32 -15.73 -29.82 -18.20
CA GLU A 32 -16.15 -28.43 -18.16
C GLU A 32 -15.47 -27.77 -16.96
N ALA A 33 -14.87 -26.60 -17.19
CA ALA A 33 -14.21 -25.81 -16.17
C ALA A 33 -14.63 -24.34 -16.28
N ARG A 34 -14.74 -23.71 -15.11
CA ARG A 34 -14.98 -22.27 -14.98
C ARG A 34 -13.89 -21.69 -14.09
N PHE A 35 -13.37 -20.55 -14.49
CA PHE A 35 -12.43 -19.76 -13.70
C PHE A 35 -13.16 -18.52 -13.22
N ASP A 36 -13.20 -18.33 -11.91
CA ASP A 36 -13.74 -17.12 -11.32
C ASP A 36 -12.56 -16.26 -10.87
N ASN A 37 -12.50 -15.02 -11.36
CA ASN A 37 -11.53 -14.03 -10.94
C ASN A 37 -11.67 -13.75 -9.44
N VAL A 38 -10.57 -13.78 -8.69
CA VAL A 38 -10.47 -13.39 -7.28
C VAL A 38 -10.28 -11.87 -7.23
N ALA A 39 -10.94 -11.21 -6.27
CA ALA A 39 -10.76 -9.77 -6.15
C ALA A 39 -9.42 -9.46 -5.46
N PRO A 40 -8.78 -8.32 -5.77
CA PRO A 40 -7.58 -7.89 -5.07
C PRO A 40 -7.88 -7.65 -3.59
N VAL A 41 -6.85 -7.77 -2.76
CA VAL A 41 -6.92 -7.55 -1.32
C VAL A 41 -6.09 -6.33 -0.94
N ALA A 42 -6.76 -5.29 -0.45
CA ALA A 42 -6.11 -4.10 0.11
C ALA A 42 -5.86 -4.30 1.62
N SER A 43 -4.68 -3.93 2.08
CA SER A 43 -4.22 -4.13 3.46
C SER A 43 -4.09 -2.82 4.21
N ASP A 44 -4.36 -2.85 5.51
CA ASP A 44 -4.13 -1.68 6.35
C ASP A 44 -2.64 -1.40 6.53
N SER A 45 -2.28 -0.12 6.59
CA SER A 45 -0.90 0.30 6.82
C SER A 45 -0.81 1.63 7.57
N LYS A 46 0.42 2.05 7.85
CA LYS A 46 0.71 3.26 8.62
C LYS A 46 1.80 4.08 7.95
N VAL A 47 1.54 5.36 7.77
CA VAL A 47 2.50 6.36 7.27
C VAL A 47 2.73 7.39 8.37
N ILE A 48 4.00 7.70 8.60
CA ILE A 48 4.43 8.64 9.64
C ILE A 48 4.90 9.93 8.95
N PHE A 49 4.29 11.04 9.33
CA PHE A 49 4.71 12.38 8.92
C PHE A 49 5.66 12.99 9.95
N GLN A 50 6.64 13.75 9.48
CA GLN A 50 7.50 14.57 10.32
C GLN A 50 6.69 15.71 10.95
N TYR A 51 6.92 15.93 12.25
CA TYR A 51 6.30 17.03 12.98
C TYR A 51 6.76 18.39 12.45
N LEU A 52 5.83 19.37 12.37
CA LEU A 52 6.07 20.75 11.92
C LEU A 52 6.59 20.92 10.48
N ALA A 53 6.70 19.85 9.70
CA ALA A 53 7.32 19.91 8.38
C ALA A 53 6.36 20.35 7.26
N ASN A 54 5.03 20.25 7.47
CA ASN A 54 3.99 20.46 6.43
C ASN A 54 4.33 19.76 5.10
N GLU A 55 4.94 18.58 5.21
CA GLU A 55 5.53 17.88 4.09
C GLU A 55 4.47 17.26 3.17
N ILE A 56 4.87 17.10 1.91
CA ILE A 56 4.13 16.35 0.91
C ILE A 56 4.85 15.02 0.73
N ILE A 57 4.19 13.92 1.08
CA ILE A 57 4.75 12.57 0.96
C ILE A 57 4.15 11.87 -0.26
N PRO A 58 4.97 11.30 -1.17
CA PRO A 58 4.49 10.40 -2.20
C PRO A 58 4.17 9.02 -1.60
N LEU A 59 2.94 8.57 -1.78
CA LEU A 59 2.44 7.29 -1.30
C LEU A 59 2.03 6.40 -2.47
N ASN A 60 2.70 5.26 -2.63
CA ASN A 60 2.28 4.23 -3.58
C ASN A 60 1.39 3.20 -2.84
N LEU A 61 0.08 3.31 -3.01
CA LEU A 61 -0.91 2.47 -2.33
C LEU A 61 -0.93 1.03 -2.84
N LEU A 62 -0.45 0.77 -4.05
CA LEU A 62 -0.36 -0.60 -4.58
C LEU A 62 0.66 -1.46 -3.83
N LYS A 63 1.60 -0.85 -3.08
CA LYS A 63 2.50 -1.59 -2.18
C LYS A 63 1.77 -2.28 -1.03
N TYR A 64 0.52 -1.87 -0.77
CA TYR A 64 -0.32 -2.40 0.30
C TYR A 64 -1.52 -3.16 -0.27
N ALA A 65 -1.44 -3.60 -1.53
CA ALA A 65 -2.44 -4.45 -2.15
C ALA A 65 -1.77 -5.68 -2.77
N ASN A 66 -2.50 -6.79 -2.82
CA ASN A 66 -2.13 -7.99 -3.55
C ASN A 66 -3.33 -8.49 -4.36
N ASP A 67 -3.04 -9.26 -5.40
CA ASP A 67 -3.99 -9.79 -6.39
C ASP A 67 -3.52 -11.23 -6.64
N ASP A 68 -3.36 -11.93 -5.52
CA ASP A 68 -2.90 -13.31 -5.48
C ASP A 68 -4.12 -14.22 -5.48
N GLY A 69 -4.09 -15.29 -6.27
CA GLY A 69 -5.16 -16.29 -6.30
C GLY A 69 -5.66 -16.64 -7.69
N ASP A 70 -5.38 -15.81 -8.69
CA ASP A 70 -5.83 -16.01 -10.08
C ASP A 70 -4.94 -16.94 -10.91
N GLY A 71 -4.03 -17.64 -10.22
CA GLY A 71 -3.10 -18.60 -10.79
C GLY A 71 -1.71 -18.05 -11.03
N PRO A 72 -0.81 -18.89 -11.55
CA PRO A 72 0.61 -18.55 -11.68
C PRO A 72 0.87 -17.61 -12.86
N ALA A 73 1.00 -16.31 -12.58
CA ALA A 73 1.29 -15.27 -13.59
C ALA A 73 2.59 -15.53 -14.39
N ASN A 74 3.57 -16.21 -13.79
CA ASN A 74 4.83 -16.58 -14.44
C ASN A 74 4.70 -17.67 -15.52
N THR A 75 3.52 -18.29 -15.65
CA THR A 75 3.25 -19.32 -16.68
C THR A 75 2.50 -18.76 -17.90
N LEU A 76 2.14 -17.47 -17.89
CA LEU A 76 1.44 -16.83 -19.00
C LEU A 76 2.34 -16.82 -20.26
N ILE A 77 1.86 -17.39 -21.36
CA ILE A 77 2.63 -17.48 -22.62
C ILE A 77 2.66 -16.12 -23.32
N THR A 78 1.54 -15.39 -23.26
CA THR A 78 1.49 -13.97 -23.65
C THR A 78 1.60 -13.07 -22.42
N LYS A 79 2.56 -12.13 -22.44
CA LYS A 79 2.84 -11.18 -21.34
C LYS A 79 3.15 -11.85 -19.96
N PRO A 80 4.13 -12.78 -19.88
CA PRO A 80 4.57 -13.44 -18.63
C PRO A 80 5.00 -12.49 -17.51
N ASN A 81 5.35 -11.25 -17.88
CA ASN A 81 5.83 -10.21 -16.98
C ASN A 81 4.86 -9.02 -16.93
N LYS A 82 3.55 -9.23 -17.07
CA LYS A 82 2.59 -8.15 -16.73
C LYS A 82 2.83 -7.85 -15.25
N PRO A 83 3.34 -6.66 -14.89
CA PRO A 83 3.63 -6.40 -13.50
C PRO A 83 2.30 -6.46 -12.77
N GLN A 84 2.22 -7.29 -11.73
CA GLN A 84 1.00 -7.56 -10.97
C GLN A 84 0.28 -6.25 -10.54
N PHE A 85 1.01 -5.13 -10.48
CA PHE A 85 0.52 -3.81 -10.10
C PHE A 85 1.04 -2.63 -10.94
N ALA A 86 1.61 -2.83 -12.12
CA ALA A 86 1.97 -1.66 -12.93
C ALA A 86 0.69 -1.09 -13.54
N ASP A 87 0.14 -0.09 -12.85
CA ASP A 87 -0.94 0.78 -13.31
C ASP A 87 -2.38 0.32 -13.00
N LEU A 88 -2.57 -0.39 -11.88
CA LEU A 88 -3.92 -0.64 -11.37
C LEU A 88 -4.59 0.67 -10.89
N PRO A 89 -5.88 0.91 -11.21
CA PRO A 89 -6.63 2.06 -10.72
C PRO A 89 -6.82 2.00 -9.21
N ILE A 90 -6.61 3.14 -8.55
CA ILE A 90 -6.84 3.31 -7.11
C ILE A 90 -8.01 4.27 -6.90
N TYR A 91 -9.04 3.85 -6.17
CA TYR A 91 -10.13 4.74 -5.79
C TYR A 91 -9.97 5.24 -4.36
N LEU A 92 -10.15 6.55 -4.19
CA LEU A 92 -10.17 7.24 -2.91
C LEU A 92 -11.54 7.87 -2.71
N PRO A 93 -12.36 7.37 -1.76
CA PRO A 93 -13.69 7.94 -1.49
C PRO A 93 -13.63 9.39 -1.00
N SER A 94 -12.51 9.79 -0.40
CA SER A 94 -12.27 11.18 0.01
C SER A 94 -10.82 11.58 -0.22
N LYS A 95 -10.63 12.79 -0.76
CA LYS A 95 -9.31 13.44 -0.89
C LYS A 95 -8.89 14.18 0.38
N THR A 96 -9.79 14.33 1.34
CA THR A 96 -9.56 15.09 2.57
C THR A 96 -10.10 14.35 3.78
N SER A 97 -9.39 14.42 4.88
CA SER A 97 -9.94 14.05 6.19
C SER A 97 -11.15 14.88 6.55
N LYS A 98 -12.04 14.31 7.37
CA LYS A 98 -13.18 15.02 7.96
C LYS A 98 -12.77 16.31 8.68
N ASP A 99 -11.65 16.29 9.37
CA ASP A 99 -11.14 17.42 10.17
C ASP A 99 -10.18 18.33 9.38
N GLY A 100 -10.00 18.07 8.08
CA GLY A 100 -9.13 18.86 7.19
C GLY A 100 -7.62 18.81 7.50
N ILE A 101 -7.21 17.83 8.30
CA ILE A 101 -5.81 17.55 8.69
C ILE A 101 -4.98 17.11 7.50
N PHE A 102 -5.48 16.23 6.62
CA PHE A 102 -4.78 15.86 5.39
C PHE A 102 -5.55 16.24 4.12
N THR A 103 -4.80 16.41 3.04
CA THR A 103 -5.33 16.61 1.70
C THR A 103 -4.45 15.87 0.68
N VAL A 104 -5.08 15.14 -0.22
CA VAL A 104 -4.45 14.61 -1.44
C VAL A 104 -4.26 15.78 -2.39
N VAL A 105 -3.00 16.14 -2.67
CA VAL A 105 -2.67 17.33 -3.45
C VAL A 105 -2.53 17.06 -4.95
N LYS A 106 -2.09 15.86 -5.32
CA LYS A 106 -1.99 15.39 -6.71
C LYS A 106 -1.76 13.88 -6.74
N ALA A 107 -1.93 13.27 -7.91
CA ALA A 107 -1.40 11.95 -8.22
C ALA A 107 -0.55 12.01 -9.50
N ASP A 108 0.26 11.00 -9.75
CA ASP A 108 1.02 10.89 -11.00
C ASP A 108 0.07 10.77 -12.21
N ARG A 109 -1.10 10.14 -12.03
CA ARG A 109 -2.15 10.01 -13.05
C ARG A 109 -3.54 10.05 -12.42
N GLU A 110 -4.51 10.58 -13.15
CA GLU A 110 -5.93 10.62 -12.79
C GLU A 110 -6.79 10.26 -14.00
N GLY A 111 -7.91 9.60 -13.79
CA GLY A 111 -8.85 9.20 -14.84
C GLY A 111 -10.16 8.66 -14.25
N PRO A 112 -11.14 8.30 -15.08
CA PRO A 112 -12.34 7.62 -14.61
C PRO A 112 -11.98 6.27 -13.99
N CYS A 113 -12.69 5.86 -12.94
CA CYS A 113 -12.62 4.49 -12.45
C CYS A 113 -13.17 3.51 -13.50
N PRO A 114 -12.81 2.22 -13.43
CA PRO A 114 -13.34 1.23 -14.36
C PRO A 114 -14.77 0.79 -14.03
N GLY A 115 -15.42 0.14 -15.00
CA GLY A 115 -16.71 -0.53 -14.80
C GLY A 115 -17.87 0.40 -14.42
N GLU A 116 -18.66 -0.02 -13.44
CA GLU A 116 -19.84 0.71 -12.95
C GLU A 116 -19.47 2.00 -12.20
N ASP A 117 -18.22 2.09 -11.72
CA ASP A 117 -17.71 3.26 -10.98
C ASP A 117 -17.14 4.35 -11.89
N LYS A 118 -17.35 4.29 -13.21
CA LYS A 118 -16.81 5.24 -14.21
C LYS A 118 -17.06 6.73 -13.95
N ASP A 119 -18.07 7.06 -13.15
CA ASP A 119 -18.39 8.44 -12.78
C ASP A 119 -17.48 8.95 -11.63
N ASN A 120 -16.79 8.04 -10.95
CA ASN A 120 -15.76 8.33 -9.95
C ASN A 120 -14.38 8.54 -10.59
N THR A 121 -13.51 9.27 -9.90
CA THR A 121 -12.10 9.46 -10.30
C THR A 121 -11.20 8.46 -9.59
N CYS A 122 -10.41 7.73 -10.38
CA CYS A 122 -9.35 6.85 -9.94
C CYS A 122 -7.97 7.47 -10.19
N TYR A 123 -7.01 7.05 -9.39
CA TYR A 123 -5.62 7.53 -9.40
C TYR A 123 -4.68 6.40 -9.77
N GLY A 124 -3.52 6.74 -10.32
CA GLY A 124 -2.46 5.78 -10.61
C GLY A 124 -1.08 6.33 -10.25
N GLY A 125 -0.16 5.42 -9.92
CA GLY A 125 1.20 5.77 -9.50
C GLY A 125 1.25 6.27 -8.05
N ASN A 126 2.13 7.22 -7.77
CA ASN A 126 2.21 7.82 -6.44
C ASN A 126 1.08 8.84 -6.24
N ILE A 127 0.47 8.78 -5.07
CA ILE A 127 -0.49 9.76 -4.59
C ILE A 127 0.23 10.65 -3.58
N TYR A 128 0.21 11.95 -3.79
CA TYR A 128 0.92 12.92 -2.97
C TYR A 128 -0.03 13.46 -1.91
N ILE A 129 0.28 13.18 -0.64
CA ILE A 129 -0.55 13.58 0.50
C ILE A 129 0.19 14.66 1.27
N GLN A 130 -0.51 15.74 1.57
CA GLN A 130 -0.05 16.78 2.47
C GLN A 130 -0.81 16.71 3.78
N ALA A 131 -0.09 16.69 4.90
CA ALA A 131 -0.68 16.83 6.24
C ALA A 131 -0.40 18.23 6.80
N LYS A 132 -1.45 18.90 7.30
CA LYS A 132 -1.37 20.15 8.04
C LYS A 132 -0.95 19.86 9.48
N ASN A 133 0.36 19.82 9.70
CA ASN A 133 0.97 19.48 10.99
C ASN A 133 1.72 20.68 11.59
N SER A 134 1.25 21.90 11.32
CA SER A 134 1.96 23.11 11.72
C SER A 134 2.06 23.31 13.24
N PHE A 135 1.21 22.69 14.06
CA PHE A 135 1.16 22.97 15.50
C PHE A 135 0.74 21.80 16.42
N ASN A 136 0.19 20.69 15.91
CA ASN A 136 -0.37 19.62 16.75
C ASN A 136 -0.09 18.23 16.22
N ASN A 137 0.11 17.28 17.14
CA ASN A 137 0.05 15.87 16.77
C ASN A 137 -1.31 15.54 16.16
N PHE A 138 -1.29 14.68 15.15
CA PHE A 138 -2.52 14.22 14.50
C PHE A 138 -2.50 12.71 14.28
N ASN A 139 -3.70 12.15 14.24
CA ASN A 139 -3.96 10.78 13.84
C ASN A 139 -5.21 10.80 12.96
N ASP A 140 -5.05 10.37 11.72
CA ASP A 140 -6.10 10.37 10.72
C ASP A 140 -6.02 9.11 9.85
N THR A 141 -7.02 8.90 9.02
CA THR A 141 -7.13 7.70 8.20
C THR A 141 -7.50 8.06 6.77
N LEU A 142 -6.77 7.48 5.82
CA LEU A 142 -7.12 7.48 4.41
C LEU A 142 -7.63 6.09 4.02
N THR A 143 -8.88 5.99 3.60
CA THR A 143 -9.43 4.76 3.02
C THR A 143 -9.15 4.72 1.52
N TYR A 144 -8.78 3.54 1.00
CA TYR A 144 -8.52 3.33 -0.42
C TYR A 144 -9.01 1.95 -0.89
N TYR A 145 -9.22 1.85 -2.19
CA TYR A 145 -9.60 0.62 -2.90
C TYR A 145 -8.73 0.47 -4.14
N VAL A 146 -8.45 -0.76 -4.54
CA VAL A 146 -7.68 -1.08 -5.74
C VAL A 146 -8.53 -1.91 -6.67
N TYR A 147 -8.48 -1.60 -7.97
CA TYR A 147 -9.11 -2.43 -8.99
C TYR A 147 -8.07 -3.33 -9.64
N ASP A 148 -8.45 -4.57 -9.93
CA ASP A 148 -7.64 -5.47 -10.75
C ASP A 148 -7.78 -5.14 -12.25
N ALA A 149 -7.13 -5.94 -13.09
CA ALA A 149 -7.21 -5.82 -14.54
C ALA A 149 -8.59 -6.16 -15.13
N ASP A 150 -9.42 -6.89 -14.39
CA ASP A 150 -10.77 -7.34 -14.77
C ASP A 150 -11.86 -6.42 -14.18
N ASN A 151 -11.46 -5.27 -13.64
CA ASN A 151 -12.31 -4.23 -13.06
C ASN A 151 -13.04 -4.64 -11.77
N LYS A 152 -12.56 -5.67 -11.08
CA LYS A 152 -13.07 -6.05 -9.76
C LYS A 152 -12.39 -5.21 -8.69
N ILE A 153 -13.20 -4.69 -7.77
CA ILE A 153 -12.73 -3.84 -6.69
C ILE A 153 -12.32 -4.66 -5.47
N SER A 154 -11.25 -4.24 -4.78
CA SER A 154 -10.79 -4.82 -3.53
C SER A 154 -11.74 -4.58 -2.35
N ASN A 155 -11.45 -5.22 -1.22
CA ASN A 155 -11.92 -4.72 0.08
C ASN A 155 -11.36 -3.32 0.37
N ALA A 156 -11.94 -2.63 1.34
CA ALA A 156 -11.40 -1.36 1.82
C ALA A 156 -10.07 -1.58 2.55
N GLY A 157 -9.02 -0.84 2.16
CA GLY A 157 -7.77 -0.72 2.91
C GLY A 157 -7.69 0.64 3.59
N THR A 158 -7.04 0.71 4.74
CA THR A 158 -6.90 1.96 5.52
C THR A 158 -5.43 2.28 5.78
N ILE A 159 -5.02 3.49 5.40
CA ILE A 159 -3.72 4.05 5.78
C ILE A 159 -3.90 4.98 6.97
N SER A 160 -3.34 4.59 8.11
CA SER A 160 -3.22 5.45 9.29
C SER A 160 -2.13 6.49 9.05
N LEU A 161 -2.51 7.76 8.98
CA LEU A 161 -1.63 8.91 8.85
C LEU A 161 -1.39 9.48 10.24
N VAL A 162 -0.16 9.35 10.75
CA VAL A 162 0.18 9.86 12.08
C VAL A 162 1.33 10.86 12.01
N SER A 163 1.32 11.85 12.89
CA SER A 163 2.54 12.61 13.14
C SER A 163 3.52 11.80 13.98
N SER A 164 4.80 11.86 13.63
CA SER A 164 5.87 11.51 14.56
C SER A 164 5.80 12.48 15.73
N ASN A 165 5.79 11.96 16.95
CA ASN A 165 6.00 12.80 18.11
C ASN A 165 7.46 13.29 18.03
N THR A 166 7.72 14.60 17.93
CA THR A 166 9.05 15.10 18.30
C THR A 166 9.18 15.06 19.82
N THR A 167 9.21 13.86 20.39
CA THR A 167 9.92 13.67 21.65
C THR A 167 11.40 13.59 21.31
N ALA A 168 12.00 14.74 21.00
CA ALA A 168 13.21 15.08 21.72
C ALA A 168 12.77 15.30 23.17
N GLY A 169 12.64 14.20 23.91
CA GLY A 169 12.25 14.17 25.32
C GLY A 169 10.76 13.90 25.57
N GLY A 170 10.46 12.70 26.09
CA GLY A 170 9.27 12.50 26.93
C GLY A 170 8.42 11.28 26.60
N GLY A 171 8.84 10.10 27.07
CA GLY A 171 7.91 9.00 27.29
C GLY A 171 8.40 7.60 26.91
N ASN A 172 9.48 7.12 27.53
CA ASN A 172 9.60 5.70 27.82
C ASN A 172 10.09 5.52 29.26
N SER A 173 9.19 5.10 30.13
CA SER A 173 9.50 4.52 31.42
C SER A 173 10.33 3.25 31.19
N GLY A 174 11.63 3.30 31.48
CA GLY A 174 12.50 2.13 31.53
C GLY A 174 13.94 2.40 31.14
N GLY A 175 14.84 2.40 32.13
CA GLY A 175 16.28 2.16 31.93
C GLY A 175 17.13 3.43 31.84
N GLY A 176 18.06 3.57 32.79
CA GLY A 176 18.92 4.73 32.93
C GLY A 176 19.98 4.90 31.83
N GLY A 177 20.58 6.09 31.80
CA GLY A 177 21.71 6.38 30.92
C GLY A 177 21.77 7.85 30.52
N GLY A 178 22.00 8.75 31.48
CA GLY A 178 22.25 10.15 31.17
C GLY A 178 23.55 10.31 30.40
N SER A 179 23.45 10.63 29.11
CA SER A 179 24.57 11.13 28.31
C SER A 179 24.76 12.62 28.64
N LEU A 180 25.49 12.89 29.71
CA LEU A 180 26.15 14.18 29.90
C LEU A 180 27.25 14.24 28.83
N GLY A 181 27.06 15.11 27.84
CA GLY A 181 28.09 15.39 26.86
C GLY A 181 29.42 15.74 27.55
N ILE A 182 30.51 15.18 27.04
CA ILE A 182 31.90 15.32 27.53
C ILE A 182 32.35 16.80 27.70
N LEU A 183 31.63 17.75 27.10
CA LEU A 183 31.87 19.19 27.23
C LEU A 183 31.33 19.81 28.54
N SER A 184 30.46 19.10 29.28
CA SER A 184 29.91 19.58 30.57
C SER A 184 30.82 19.28 31.77
N LEU A 185 31.67 18.26 31.68
CA LEU A 185 32.62 17.89 32.74
C LEU A 185 33.85 18.81 32.76
N THR A 186 34.31 19.31 31.61
CA THR A 186 35.46 20.22 31.54
C THR A 186 35.14 21.61 32.08
N SER A 187 33.90 22.08 31.94
CA SER A 187 33.46 23.40 32.43
C SER A 187 33.31 23.44 33.97
N LEU A 188 32.91 22.33 34.61
CA LEU A 188 32.85 22.22 36.07
C LEU A 188 34.25 22.12 36.73
N LEU A 189 35.21 21.42 36.09
CA LEU A 189 36.60 21.39 36.55
C LEU A 189 37.28 22.77 36.43
N GLY A 190 37.00 23.52 35.35
CA GLY A 190 37.50 24.89 35.18
C GLY A 190 37.02 25.85 36.28
N LEU A 191 35.75 25.74 36.70
CA LEU A 191 35.18 26.60 37.74
C LEU A 191 35.74 26.28 39.15
N ALA A 192 36.02 25.00 39.43
CA ALA A 192 36.61 24.57 40.69
C ALA A 192 38.07 25.02 40.85
N VAL A 193 38.87 24.94 39.78
CA VAL A 193 40.26 25.43 39.77
C VAL A 193 40.30 26.97 39.85
N TYR A 194 39.42 27.66 39.14
CA TYR A 194 39.33 29.13 39.18
C TYR A 194 39.01 29.67 40.58
N ARG A 195 38.09 29.03 41.32
CA ARG A 195 37.79 29.40 42.72
C ARG A 195 38.95 29.16 43.68
N ARG A 196 39.83 28.19 43.39
CA ARG A 196 40.99 27.88 44.23
C ARG A 196 42.17 28.83 44.00
N TYR A 197 42.26 29.43 42.82
CA TYR A 197 43.32 30.39 42.47
C TYR A 197 43.01 31.85 42.86
N ARG A 198 41.76 32.14 43.25
CA ARG A 198 41.29 33.50 43.62
C ARG A 198 41.09 33.69 45.13
N LYS A 199 41.61 32.78 45.95
CA LYS A 199 41.75 32.91 47.40
C LYS A 199 43.22 33.06 47.78
#